data_AF-A0A538RPI2-F1
#
_entry.id   AF-A0A538RPI2-F1
#
_cell.length_a   1.000
_cell.length_b   1.000
_cell.length_c   1.000
_cell.angle_alpha   90.00
_cell.angle_beta   90.00
_cell.angle_gamma   90.00
#
_symmetry.space_group_name_H-M   'P 1'
#
loop_
_entity.id
_entity.type
_entity.pdbx_description
1 polymer ?
#
loop_
_entity_poly.entity_id
_entity_poly.type
_entity_poly.pdbx_seq_one_letter_code
_entity_poly.pdbx_strand_id
1 'polypeptide(L)'
;MPGAPDIDSPRPRGIPPSDIGPIIEVLEPVMDKLISVPTQIAVQFVPRHAPIAIDSLKVVLLKFISIDITERVKPYVSSAGIHVPNAKFPSGQHDLRITLADTEGNISDKQFTLTIR
;
A
#
# COMPACT_ATOMS: atom_id res chain seq x y z
N MET A 1 9.97 -47.03 -12.33
CA MET A 1 9.15 -46.27 -11.35
C MET A 1 9.64 -46.69 -9.97
N PRO A 2 10.08 -45.76 -9.11
CA PRO A 2 9.34 -44.56 -8.71
C PRO A 2 10.05 -43.25 -9.11
N GLY A 3 9.25 -42.26 -9.49
CA GLY A 3 9.69 -40.92 -9.85
C GLY A 3 10.10 -40.12 -8.62
N ALA A 4 11.21 -39.38 -8.74
CA ALA A 4 11.60 -38.36 -7.79
C ALA A 4 10.55 -37.23 -7.81
N PRO A 5 10.19 -36.63 -6.66
CA PRO A 5 9.40 -35.42 -6.67
C PRO A 5 10.30 -34.26 -7.12
N ASP A 6 9.86 -33.61 -8.19
CA ASP A 6 10.44 -32.37 -8.72
C ASP A 6 10.43 -31.29 -7.62
N ILE A 7 11.60 -30.98 -7.06
CA ILE A 7 11.81 -29.76 -6.29
C ILE A 7 12.15 -28.68 -7.30
N ASP A 8 11.13 -28.09 -7.92
CA ASP A 8 11.29 -26.91 -8.75
C ASP A 8 10.53 -25.70 -8.20
N SER A 9 11.20 -24.56 -8.35
CA SER A 9 10.80 -23.17 -8.18
C SER A 9 10.91 -22.55 -6.77
N PRO A 10 11.89 -21.64 -6.56
CA PRO A 10 11.83 -20.69 -5.45
C PRO A 10 10.64 -19.76 -5.73
N ARG A 11 9.56 -19.95 -4.98
CA ARG A 11 8.42 -19.02 -5.01
C ARG A 11 8.95 -17.61 -4.73
N PRO A 12 8.55 -16.59 -5.52
CA PRO A 12 8.92 -15.22 -5.19
C PRO A 12 8.47 -14.96 -3.75
N ARG A 13 9.38 -14.38 -2.97
CA ARG A 13 9.24 -14.08 -1.54
C ARG A 13 8.21 -12.96 -1.35
N GLY A 14 6.97 -13.19 -1.79
CA GLY A 14 5.81 -12.42 -1.39
C GLY A 14 5.48 -12.87 0.02
N ILE A 15 5.70 -11.97 0.99
CA ILE A 15 5.19 -12.15 2.34
C ILE A 15 3.68 -12.43 2.16
N PRO A 16 3.14 -13.57 2.62
CA PRO A 16 1.69 -13.77 2.57
C PRO A 16 1.08 -12.59 3.31
N PRO A 17 0.04 -11.91 2.78
CA PRO A 17 -0.64 -10.89 3.56
C PRO A 17 -1.02 -11.54 4.87
N SER A 18 -0.48 -11.00 5.98
CA SER A 18 -0.82 -11.50 7.29
C SER A 18 -2.32 -11.33 7.39
N ASP A 19 -3.09 -12.41 7.31
CA ASP A 19 -4.56 -12.39 7.23
C ASP A 19 -5.22 -11.95 8.56
N ILE A 20 -4.42 -11.29 9.40
CA ILE A 20 -4.66 -10.84 10.75
C ILE A 20 -4.46 -9.31 10.84
N GLY A 21 -3.59 -8.73 9.99
CA GLY A 21 -3.31 -7.31 9.98
C GLY A 21 -4.47 -6.46 9.43
N PRO A 22 -4.40 -5.13 9.58
CA PRO A 22 -5.45 -4.22 9.13
C PRO A 22 -5.64 -4.25 7.60
N ILE A 23 -6.86 -4.06 7.12
CA ILE A 23 -7.12 -4.01 5.68
C ILE A 23 -6.82 -2.60 5.17
N ILE A 24 -6.12 -2.52 4.04
CA ILE A 24 -5.82 -1.27 3.35
C ILE A 24 -6.58 -1.26 2.03
N GLU A 25 -7.60 -0.42 1.94
CA GLU A 25 -8.45 -0.27 0.76
C GLU A 25 -8.19 1.07 0.10
N VAL A 26 -7.99 1.08 -1.22
CA VAL A 26 -7.85 2.33 -1.96
C VAL A 26 -9.21 2.65 -2.57
N LEU A 27 -9.87 3.66 -2.01
CA LEU A 27 -11.17 4.13 -2.47
C LEU A 27 -11.02 5.02 -3.71
N GLU A 28 -10.02 5.89 -3.69
CA GLU A 28 -9.70 6.78 -4.80
C GLU A 28 -8.19 6.97 -4.98
N PRO A 29 -7.72 7.19 -6.20
CA PRO A 29 -8.47 7.14 -7.45
C PRO A 29 -8.79 5.69 -7.88
N VAL A 30 -9.72 5.52 -8.82
CA VAL A 30 -10.00 4.21 -9.43
C VAL A 30 -8.80 3.80 -10.28
N MET A 31 -8.08 2.77 -9.85
CA MET A 31 -6.78 2.34 -10.43
C MET A 31 -6.86 1.97 -11.91
N ASP A 32 -8.03 1.56 -12.41
CA ASP A 32 -8.25 1.15 -13.81
C ASP A 32 -8.45 2.33 -14.76
N LYS A 33 -8.35 3.57 -14.28
CA LYS A 33 -8.50 4.78 -15.08
C LYS A 33 -7.26 5.64 -14.97
N LEU A 34 -6.97 6.36 -16.04
CA LEU A 34 -5.92 7.37 -15.98
C LEU A 34 -6.41 8.59 -15.21
N ILE A 35 -5.51 9.07 -14.38
CA ILE A 35 -5.79 10.06 -13.35
C ILE A 35 -5.33 11.42 -13.86
N SER A 36 -6.22 12.41 -13.81
CA SER A 36 -5.89 13.82 -14.07
C SER A 36 -5.60 14.53 -12.75
N VAL A 37 -4.58 15.39 -12.75
CA VAL A 37 -4.20 16.20 -11.59
C VAL A 37 -4.87 17.59 -11.61
N PRO A 38 -5.21 18.18 -10.45
CA PRO A 38 -5.13 17.59 -9.11
C PRO A 38 -6.15 16.46 -8.92
N THR A 39 -5.74 15.38 -8.28
CA THR A 39 -6.60 14.23 -7.99
C THR A 39 -6.80 14.07 -6.49
N GLN A 40 -7.88 13.41 -6.10
CA GLN A 40 -8.08 12.98 -4.73
C GLN A 40 -7.50 11.57 -4.55
N ILE A 41 -6.71 11.39 -3.50
CA ILE A 41 -6.28 10.06 -3.05
C ILE A 41 -6.97 9.79 -1.73
N ALA A 42 -7.78 8.73 -1.70
CA ALA A 42 -8.46 8.27 -0.52
C ALA A 42 -8.13 6.80 -0.30
N VAL A 43 -7.42 6.52 0.80
CA VAL A 43 -7.11 5.17 1.26
C VAL A 43 -7.80 4.98 2.59
N GLN A 44 -8.60 3.95 2.74
CA GLN A 44 -9.26 3.59 3.98
C GLN A 44 -8.49 2.49 4.69
N PHE A 45 -8.38 2.62 6.01
CA PHE A 45 -7.83 1.59 6.88
C PHE A 45 -8.98 0.95 7.67
N VAL A 46 -9.11 -0.36 7.56
CA VAL A 46 -10.12 -1.12 8.30
C VAL A 46 -9.42 -2.01 9.33
N PRO A 47 -9.59 -1.75 10.65
CA PRO A 47 -9.05 -2.62 11.67
C PRO A 47 -9.76 -3.99 11.62
N ARG A 48 -9.02 -5.08 11.87
CA ARG A 48 -9.58 -6.44 11.95
C ARG A 48 -9.65 -6.94 13.38
N HIS A 49 -8.49 -7.23 13.95
CA HIS A 49 -8.37 -7.83 15.29
C HIS A 49 -8.02 -6.80 16.35
N ALA A 50 -7.10 -5.90 16.04
CA ALA A 50 -6.65 -4.84 16.93
C ALA A 50 -6.77 -3.44 16.30
N PRO A 51 -6.75 -2.38 17.12
CA PRO A 51 -6.70 -1.01 16.64
C PRO A 51 -5.49 -0.76 15.73
N ILE A 52 -5.69 0.09 14.73
CA ILE A 52 -4.61 0.47 13.81
C ILE A 52 -3.56 1.32 14.54
N ALA A 53 -2.29 0.94 14.44
CA ALA A 53 -1.18 1.73 14.93
C ALA A 53 -0.74 2.71 13.84
N ILE A 54 -1.28 3.92 13.86
CA ILE A 54 -0.97 4.94 12.83
C ILE A 54 0.51 5.29 12.78
N ASP A 55 1.23 5.18 13.91
CA ASP A 55 2.68 5.40 13.97
C ASP A 55 3.49 4.35 13.19
N SER A 56 2.91 3.19 12.91
CA SER A 56 3.52 2.13 12.11
C SER A 56 3.33 2.31 10.60
N LEU A 57 2.51 3.30 10.19
CA LEU A 57 2.25 3.56 8.79
C LEU A 57 3.55 3.92 8.07
N LYS A 58 3.81 3.23 6.97
CA LYS A 58 4.92 3.51 6.08
C LYS A 58 4.42 3.58 4.65
N VAL A 59 4.76 4.66 3.96
CA VAL A 59 4.40 4.85 2.56
C VAL A 59 5.67 5.05 1.74
N VAL A 60 5.89 4.12 0.82
CA VAL A 60 7.09 4.08 -0.02
C VAL A 60 6.68 4.17 -1.48
N LEU A 61 7.30 5.10 -2.20
CA LEU A 61 7.21 5.18 -3.65
C LEU A 61 8.28 4.26 -4.26
N LEU A 62 7.84 3.21 -4.93
CA LEU A 62 8.68 2.26 -5.63
C LEU A 62 9.00 2.80 -7.02
N LYS A 63 10.23 3.24 -7.21
CA LYS A 63 10.82 3.58 -8.53
C LYS A 63 12.14 2.84 -8.66
N PHE A 64 12.99 3.28 -9.59
CA PHE A 64 14.39 2.80 -9.69
C PHE A 64 15.11 2.85 -8.33
N ILE A 65 14.80 3.86 -7.51
CA ILE A 65 15.09 3.88 -6.07
C ILE A 65 13.76 3.93 -5.30
N SER A 66 13.70 3.23 -4.17
CA SER A 66 12.56 3.30 -3.26
C SER A 66 12.67 4.57 -2.41
N ILE A 67 11.66 5.42 -2.45
CA ILE A 67 11.65 6.71 -1.74
C ILE A 67 10.59 6.63 -0.64
N ASP A 68 11.01 6.82 0.61
CA ASP A 68 10.08 6.96 1.73
C ASP A 68 9.40 8.33 1.67
N ILE A 69 8.08 8.33 1.53
CA ILE A 69 7.26 9.55 1.48
C ILE A 69 6.34 9.66 2.69
N THR A 70 6.54 8.83 3.73
CA THR A 70 5.71 8.78 4.94
C THR A 70 5.57 10.16 5.58
N GLU A 71 6.67 10.89 5.76
CA GLU A 71 6.63 12.26 6.32
C GLU A 71 5.85 13.25 5.46
N ARG A 72 5.77 13.04 4.14
CA ARG A 72 4.98 13.91 3.24
C ARG A 72 3.48 13.62 3.30
N VAL A 73 3.11 12.37 3.54
CA VAL A 73 1.70 11.97 3.64
C VAL A 73 1.15 12.13 5.05
N LYS A 74 2.01 12.13 6.08
CA LYS A 74 1.67 12.30 7.51
C LYS A 74 0.59 13.35 7.82
N PRO A 75 0.61 14.58 7.27
CA PRO A 75 -0.45 15.57 7.53
C PRO A 75 -1.85 15.19 6.99
N TYR A 76 -1.92 14.20 6.11
CA TYR A 76 -3.14 13.68 5.49
C TYR A 76 -3.56 12.32 6.05
N VAL A 77 -2.81 11.79 7.02
CA VAL A 77 -3.08 10.50 7.66
C VAL A 77 -3.99 10.70 8.86
N SER A 78 -4.97 9.83 9.02
CA SER A 78 -5.90 9.77 10.13
C SER A 78 -6.13 8.32 10.55
N SER A 79 -6.78 8.11 11.70
CA SER A 79 -7.17 6.77 12.17
C SER A 79 -8.08 6.02 11.19
N ALA A 80 -8.84 6.73 10.36
CA ALA A 80 -9.71 6.15 9.34
C ALA A 80 -8.98 5.81 8.04
N GLY A 81 -7.81 6.38 7.78
CA GLY A 81 -7.18 6.31 6.46
C GLY A 81 -6.32 7.51 6.09
N ILE A 82 -5.89 7.54 4.83
CA ILE A 82 -5.18 8.65 4.19
C ILE A 82 -6.14 9.39 3.27
N HIS A 83 -6.26 10.70 3.44
CA HIS A 83 -7.07 11.54 2.55
C HIS A 83 -6.28 12.75 2.05
N VAL A 84 -5.89 12.71 0.77
CA VAL A 84 -5.18 13.79 0.09
C VAL A 84 -6.11 14.41 -0.95
N PRO A 85 -6.74 15.55 -0.68
CA PRO A 85 -7.76 16.12 -1.57
C PRO A 85 -7.18 16.73 -2.85
N ASN A 86 -5.95 17.24 -2.81
CA ASN A 86 -5.29 17.91 -3.94
C ASN A 86 -3.91 17.31 -4.20
N ALA A 87 -3.87 16.00 -4.44
CA ALA A 87 -2.65 15.29 -4.74
C ALA A 87 -2.07 15.79 -6.08
N LYS A 88 -0.91 16.44 -6.00
CA LYS A 88 -0.12 16.87 -7.15
C LYS A 88 1.01 15.88 -7.35
N PHE A 89 0.87 15.06 -8.37
CA PHE A 89 1.91 14.13 -8.81
C PHE A 89 2.33 14.49 -10.24
N PRO A 90 3.60 14.30 -10.59
CA PRO A 90 4.04 14.46 -11.98
C PRO A 90 3.39 13.38 -12.86
N SER A 91 3.25 13.66 -14.15
CA SER A 91 2.77 12.66 -15.10
C SER A 91 3.69 11.43 -15.15
N GLY A 92 3.12 10.29 -15.49
CA GLY A 92 3.78 8.99 -15.50
C GLY A 92 3.21 7.98 -14.52
N GLN A 93 3.91 6.85 -14.39
CA GLN A 93 3.53 5.75 -13.53
C GLN A 93 4.24 5.85 -12.17
N HIS A 94 3.46 5.70 -11.10
CA HIS A 94 3.93 5.75 -9.72
C HIS A 94 3.46 4.52 -8.98
N ASP A 95 4.38 3.59 -8.69
CA ASP A 95 4.09 2.44 -7.86
C ASP A 95 4.24 2.83 -6.40
N LEU A 96 3.16 2.72 -5.63
CA LEU A 96 3.12 3.04 -4.21
C LEU A 96 2.94 1.76 -3.42
N ARG A 97 3.69 1.65 -2.33
CA ARG A 97 3.53 0.59 -1.33
C ARG A 97 3.22 1.23 0.01
N ILE A 98 2.07 0.86 0.56
CA ILE A 98 1.64 1.20 1.90
C ILE A 98 1.86 -0.03 2.77
N THR A 99 2.48 0.16 3.92
CA THR A 99 2.62 -0.83 4.97
C THR A 99 2.03 -0.26 6.24
N LEU A 100 1.21 -1.03 6.94
CA LEU A 100 0.50 -0.61 8.14
C LEU A 100 0.45 -1.78 9.11
N ALA A 101 0.73 -1.50 10.38
CA ALA A 101 0.56 -2.46 11.47
C ALA A 101 -0.59 -2.05 12.40
N ASP A 102 -1.08 -3.02 13.15
CA ASP A 102 -1.95 -2.77 14.31
C ASP A 102 -1.14 -2.68 15.62
N THR A 103 -1.82 -2.40 16.73
CA THR A 103 -1.19 -2.30 18.05
C THR A 103 -0.66 -3.62 18.60
N GLU A 104 -1.02 -4.76 17.99
CA GLU A 104 -0.52 -6.09 18.36
C GLU A 104 0.70 -6.51 17.52
N GLY A 105 1.08 -5.72 16.51
CA GLY A 105 2.21 -5.96 15.64
C GLY A 105 1.88 -6.75 14.38
N ASN A 106 0.59 -6.96 14.06
CA ASN A 106 0.19 -7.59 12.80
C ASN A 106 0.34 -6.58 11.66
N ILE A 107 1.13 -6.94 10.65
CA ILE A 107 1.48 -6.06 9.54
C ILE A 107 0.71 -6.45 8.29
N SER A 108 0.17 -5.45 7.61
CA SER A 108 -0.42 -5.52 6.28
C SER A 108 0.34 -4.66 5.30
N ASP A 109 0.44 -5.12 4.06
CA ASP A 109 0.98 -4.33 2.97
C ASP A 109 0.07 -4.32 1.75
N LYS A 110 0.03 -3.16 1.10
CA LYS A 110 -0.76 -2.92 -0.10
C LYS A 110 0.08 -2.16 -1.09
N GLN A 111 0.25 -2.75 -2.27
CA GLN A 111 0.86 -2.07 -3.40
C GLN A 111 -0.20 -1.72 -4.44
N PHE A 112 -0.10 -0.52 -5.01
CA PHE A 112 -0.93 -0.08 -6.11
C PHE A 112 -0.17 0.88 -7.02
N THR A 113 -0.63 0.99 -8.26
CA THR A 113 0.02 1.77 -9.31
C THR A 113 -0.89 2.92 -9.73
N LEU A 114 -0.39 4.14 -9.63
CA LEU A 114 -1.07 5.33 -10.14
C LEU A 114 -0.51 5.69 -11.51
N THR A 115 -1.37 5.76 -12.53
CA THR A 115 -0.99 6.23 -13.87
C THR A 115 -1.58 7.61 -14.13
N ILE A 116 -0.71 8.61 -14.23
CA ILE A 116 -1.09 10.03 -14.30
C ILE A 116 -0.75 10.61 -15.67
N ARG A 117 -1.69 11.38 -16.23
CA ARG A 117 -1.54 12.10 -17.51
C ARG A 117 -1.12 13.53 -17.29
#